data_AF-A0A919DK65-F1
#
_entry.id   AF-A0A919DK65-F1
#
_cell.length_a   1.000
_cell.length_b   1.000
_cell.length_c   1.000
_cell.angle_alpha   90.00
_cell.angle_beta   90.00
_cell.angle_gamma   90.00
#
_symmetry.space_group_name_H-M   'P 1'
#
loop_
_entity.id
_entity.type
_entity.pdbx_description
1 polymer ?
#
loop_
_entity_poly.entity_id
_entity_poly.type
_entity_poly.pdbx_seq_one_letter_code
_entity_poly.pdbx_strand_id
1 'polypeptide(L)'
;MQVVQRRKDARDELVLRIAGDPGDGDTAGKAIAARLDEIRPMFAEHVEAGLINRLTVEWVQPSGLTVNPRTDKAIWLIDELHPR
;
A
#
# COMPACT_ATOMS: atom_id res chain seq x y z
N MET A 1 5.10 -8.84 2.29
CA MET A 1 4.49 -7.48 2.23
C MET A 1 5.20 -6.68 1.16
N GLN A 2 4.47 -5.79 0.50
CA GLN A 2 5.00 -4.88 -0.52
C GLN A 2 4.40 -3.50 -0.33
N VAL A 3 5.19 -2.47 -0.60
CA VAL A 3 4.74 -1.11 -0.76
C VAL A 3 4.55 -0.89 -2.26
N VAL A 4 3.35 -0.47 -2.66
CA VAL A 4 2.99 -0.29 -4.06
C VAL A 4 2.58 1.17 -4.23
N GLN A 5 3.20 1.85 -5.19
CA GLN A 5 2.80 3.19 -5.61
C GLN A 5 2.03 3.07 -6.91
N ARG A 6 0.80 3.57 -6.96
CA ARG A 6 -0.02 3.54 -8.18
C ARG A 6 -0.76 4.86 -8.41
N ARG A 7 -1.28 5.06 -9.62
CA ARG A 7 -2.16 6.19 -9.94
C ARG A 7 -3.62 5.77 -9.81
N LYS A 8 -4.42 6.56 -9.11
CA LYS A 8 -5.87 6.36 -8.94
C LYS A 8 -6.56 7.71 -8.85
N ASP A 9 -7.69 7.89 -9.54
CA ASP A 9 -8.46 9.15 -9.51
C ASP A 9 -7.58 10.39 -9.76
N ALA A 10 -6.69 10.29 -10.75
CA ALA A 10 -5.71 11.31 -11.12
C ALA A 10 -4.73 11.75 -10.02
N ARG A 11 -4.56 10.99 -8.94
CA ARG A 11 -3.60 11.23 -7.85
C ARG A 11 -2.80 9.98 -7.53
N ASP A 12 -1.68 10.16 -6.85
CA ASP A 12 -0.89 9.03 -6.38
C ASP A 12 -1.57 8.37 -5.18
N GLU A 13 -1.53 7.05 -5.12
CA GLU A 13 -2.01 6.25 -4.02
C GLU A 13 -0.88 5.34 -3.54
N LEU A 14 -0.65 5.38 -2.23
CA LEU A 14 0.19 4.40 -1.54
C LEU A 14 -0.69 3.21 -1.17
N VAL A 15 -0.25 2.01 -1.55
CA VAL A 15 -0.92 0.76 -1.22
C VAL A 15 0.04 -0.14 -0.45
N LEU A 16 -0.40 -0.62 0.71
CA LEU A 16 0.33 -1.62 1.48
C LEU A 16 -0.27 -3.00 1.21
N ARG A 17 0.43 -3.81 0.42
CA ARG A 17 0.00 -5.17 0.07
C ARG A 17 0.59 -6.17 1.06
N ILE A 18 -0.25 -6.82 1.87
CA ILE A 18 0.15 -7.73 2.92
C ILE A 18 -0.38 -9.13 2.60
N ALA A 19 0.52 -10.12 2.60
CA ALA A 19 0.10 -11.51 2.46
C ALA A 19 -0.37 -12.06 3.81
N GLY A 20 -1.57 -12.63 3.83
CA GLY A 20 -2.14 -13.25 5.02
C GLY A 20 -3.64 -12.99 5.15
N ASP A 21 -4.22 -13.59 6.19
CA ASP A 21 -5.60 -13.38 6.58
C ASP A 21 -5.63 -12.57 7.89
N PRO A 22 -6.07 -11.30 7.86
CA PRO A 22 -6.19 -10.47 9.06
C PRO A 22 -7.42 -10.83 9.92
N GLY A 23 -8.29 -11.74 9.47
CA GLY A 23 -9.63 -11.93 10.03
C GLY A 23 -10.55 -10.75 9.66
N ASP A 24 -10.42 -9.64 10.38
CA ASP A 24 -11.10 -8.38 10.05
C ASP A 24 -10.14 -7.42 9.34
N GLY A 25 -10.11 -7.52 8.01
CA GLY A 25 -9.19 -6.75 7.18
C GLY A 25 -9.49 -5.25 7.13
N ASP A 26 -10.74 -4.84 7.34
CA ASP A 26 -11.12 -3.42 7.35
C ASP A 26 -10.65 -2.76 8.65
N THR A 27 -10.92 -3.38 9.80
CA THR A 27 -10.43 -2.89 11.09
C THR A 27 -8.91 -2.86 11.14
N ALA A 28 -8.24 -3.93 10.69
CA ALA A 28 -6.78 -3.98 10.61
C ALA A 28 -6.21 -2.92 9.65
N GLY A 29 -6.83 -2.73 8.49
CA GLY A 29 -6.42 -1.72 7.51
C GLY A 29 -6.53 -0.28 8.05
N LYS A 30 -7.65 0.04 8.72
CA LYS A 30 -7.85 1.34 9.39
C LYS A 30 -6.83 1.58 10.50
N ALA A 31 -6.52 0.56 11.30
CA ALA A 31 -5.51 0.67 12.34
C ALA A 31 -4.12 0.96 11.75
N ILE A 32 -3.74 0.31 10.65
CA ILE A 32 -2.48 0.57 9.95
C ILE A 32 -2.45 2.01 9.40
N ALA A 33 -3.53 2.46 8.76
CA ALA A 33 -3.62 3.82 8.23
C ALA A 33 -3.50 4.88 9.34
N ALA A 34 -4.21 4.70 10.46
CA ALA A 34 -4.13 5.59 11.60
C ALA A 34 -2.71 5.66 12.19
N ARG A 35 -2.01 4.51 12.30
CA ARG A 35 -0.61 4.49 12.74
C ARG A 35 0.33 5.18 11.76
N LEU A 36 0.08 5.09 10.45
CA LEU A 36 0.86 5.84 9.47
C LEU A 36 0.67 7.35 9.67
N ASP A 37 -0.57 7.79 9.85
CA ASP A 37 -0.89 9.21 10.07
C ASP A 37 -0.21 9.75 11.35
N GLU A 38 -0.16 8.97 12.43
CA GLU A 38 0.56 9.30 13.66
C GLU A 38 2.09 9.41 13.45
N ILE A 39 2.68 8.44 12.73
CA ILE A 39 4.14 8.36 12.53
C ILE A 39 4.61 9.34 11.44
N ARG A 40 3.73 9.73 10.52
CA ARG A 40 3.97 10.66 9.41
C ARG A 40 2.81 11.64 9.26
N PRO A 41 2.67 12.65 10.14
CA PRO A 41 1.60 13.64 10.06
C PRO A 41 1.50 14.34 8.70
N MET A 42 2.65 14.61 8.08
CA MET A 42 2.73 15.15 6.73
C MET A 42 1.93 14.32 5.69
N PHE A 43 1.88 12.99 5.80
CA PHE A 43 1.11 12.15 4.87
C PHE A 43 -0.39 12.45 4.99
N ALA A 44 -0.89 12.53 6.22
CA ALA A 44 -2.28 12.88 6.50
C ALA A 44 -2.61 14.29 5.96
N GLU A 45 -1.74 15.26 6.19
CA GLU A 45 -1.89 16.64 5.67
C GLU A 45 -2.00 16.67 4.13
N HIS A 46 -1.20 15.87 3.41
CA HIS A 46 -1.29 15.79 1.95
C HIS A 46 -2.57 15.11 1.46
N VAL A 47 -3.09 14.13 2.21
CA VAL A 47 -4.39 13.49 1.91
C VAL A 47 -5.53 14.50 2.13
N GLU A 48 -5.50 15.25 3.23
CA GLU A 48 -6.49 16.27 3.55
C GLU A 48 -6.48 17.43 2.56
N ALA A 49 -5.29 17.86 2.12
CA ALA A 49 -5.11 18.84 1.05
C ALA A 49 -5.50 18.31 -0.34
N GLY A 50 -5.85 17.02 -0.45
CA GLY A 50 -6.25 16.38 -1.69
C GLY A 50 -5.12 16.21 -2.71
N LEU A 51 -3.86 16.27 -2.27
CA LEU A 51 -2.67 16.15 -3.12
C LEU A 51 -2.39 14.69 -3.51
N ILE A 52 -2.70 13.76 -2.60
CA ILE A 52 -2.58 12.31 -2.79
C ILE A 52 -3.82 11.59 -2.27
N ASN A 53 -4.00 10.33 -2.62
CA ASN A 53 -5.04 9.46 -2.06
C ASN A 53 -4.60 8.89 -0.70
N ARG A 54 -5.59 8.57 0.14
CA ARG A 54 -5.38 7.87 1.41
C ARG A 54 -4.71 6.50 1.18
N LEU A 55 -3.91 6.06 2.15
CA LEU A 55 -3.36 4.70 2.18
C LEU A 55 -4.47 3.66 1.98
N THR A 56 -4.27 2.76 1.03
CA THR A 56 -5.08 1.55 0.89
C THR A 56 -4.29 0.35 1.40
N VAL A 57 -4.93 -0.52 2.19
CA VAL A 57 -4.33 -1.79 2.63
C VAL A 57 -4.98 -2.93 1.86
N GLU A 58 -4.18 -3.70 1.13
CA GLU A 58 -4.62 -4.86 0.34
C GLU A 58 -4.15 -6.14 1.01
N TRP A 59 -5.09 -6.97 1.43
CA TRP A 59 -4.81 -8.32 1.93
C TRP A 59 -4.83 -9.31 0.77
N VAL A 60 -3.72 -10.03 0.58
CA VAL A 60 -3.55 -10.97 -0.53
C VAL A 60 -3.12 -12.35 -0.04
N GLN A 61 -3.27 -13.36 -0.90
CA GLN A 61 -2.60 -14.64 -0.68
C GLN A 61 -1.08 -14.48 -0.89
N PRO A 62 -0.22 -15.37 -0.35
CA PRO A 62 1.23 -15.30 -0.57
C PRO A 62 1.64 -15.23 -2.04
N SER A 63 0.90 -15.91 -2.93
CA SER A 63 1.09 -15.88 -4.39
C SER A 63 0.73 -14.54 -5.05
N GLY A 64 0.02 -13.65 -4.34
CA GLY A 64 -0.28 -12.29 -4.79
C GLY A 64 0.86 -11.29 -4.57
N LEU A 65 1.98 -11.71 -3.96
CA LEU A 65 3.17 -10.88 -3.85
C LEU A 65 4.07 -11.06 -5.07
N THR A 66 4.52 -9.96 -5.66
CA THR A 66 5.49 -10.01 -6.76
C THR A 66 6.87 -10.46 -6.26
N VAL A 67 7.45 -11.44 -6.92
CA VAL A 67 8.81 -11.93 -6.63
C VAL A 67 9.78 -11.60 -7.77
N ASN A 68 11.05 -11.51 -7.45
CA ASN A 68 12.09 -11.44 -8.47
C ASN A 68 12.25 -12.81 -9.13
N PRO A 69 12.00 -12.96 -10.45
CA PRO A 69 11.99 -14.28 -11.11
C PRO A 69 13.36 -14.97 -11.12
N ARG A 70 14.45 -14.24 -10.85
CA ARG A 70 15.80 -14.81 -10.78
C ARG A 70 16.15 -15.35 -9.39
N THR A 71 15.51 -14.85 -8.33
CA THR A 71 15.93 -15.16 -6.94
C THR A 71 14.80 -15.63 -6.03
N ASP A 72 13.57 -15.63 -6.51
CA ASP A 72 12.33 -15.90 -5.75
C ASP A 72 12.12 -15.00 -4.51
N LYS A 73 12.92 -13.95 -4.38
CA LYS A 73 12.76 -12.99 -3.28
C LYS A 73 11.61 -12.05 -3.59
N ALA A 74 10.73 -11.84 -2.61
CA ALA A 74 9.67 -10.84 -2.70
C ALA A 74 10.26 -9.44 -2.97
N ILE A 75 9.68 -8.75 -3.95
CA ILE A 75 10.02 -7.35 -4.24
C ILE A 75 9.37 -6.48 -3.17
N TRP A 76 10.14 -5.58 -2.56
CA TRP A 76 9.64 -4.81 -1.42
C TRP A 76 8.88 -3.54 -1.84
N LEU A 77 9.32 -2.90 -2.92
CA LEU A 77 8.74 -1.68 -3.48
C LEU A 77 8.36 -1.90 -4.93
N ILE A 78 7.11 -1.63 -5.29
CA ILE A 78 6.58 -1.73 -6.64
C ILE A 78 6.13 -0.34 -7.08
N ASP A 79 6.60 0.06 -8.26
CA ASP A 79 6.12 1.24 -8.97
C ASP A 79 5.15 0.80 -10.08
N GLU A 80 3.87 1.10 -9.90
CA GLU A 80 2.78 0.91 -10.86
C GLU A 80 2.34 2.25 -11.49
N LEU A 81 3.10 3.35 -11.31
CA LEU A 81 2.78 4.64 -11.94
C LEU A 81 2.87 4.59 -13.47
N HIS A 82 3.73 3.73 -13.98
CA HIS A 82 3.99 3.56 -15.41
C HIS A 82 3.86 2.07 -15.71
N PRO A 83 2.76 1.60 -16.34
CA PRO A 83 2.71 0.22 -16.82
C PRO A 83 3.86 0.04 -17.82
N ARG A 84 4.75 -0.92 -17.52
CA ARG A 84 5.86 -1.30 -18.41
C ARG A 84 5.36 -2.00 -19.67
#